data_AF-A0A9X7TRR6-F1
#
_entry.id   AF-A0A9X7TRR6-F1
#
_cell.length_a   1.000
_cell.length_b   1.000
_cell.length_c   1.000
_cell.angle_alpha   90.00
_cell.angle_beta   90.00
_cell.angle_gamma   90.00
#
_symmetry.space_group_name_H-M   'P 1'
#
loop_
_entity.id
_entity.type
_entity.pdbx_description
1 polymer ?
#
loop_
_entity_poly.entity_id
_entity_poly.type
_entity_poly.pdbx_seq_one_letter_code
_entity_poly.pdbx_strand_id
1 'polypeptide(L)'
;MKRLTDGLKSSLKCEICEERIAKYICKICGRKVCEKDYIKEKKICAICEMSLCEICKKNLSIGKCEKCGRIICEECTAYFDGARRYCKECFISS
;
A
#
# COMPACT_ATOMS: atom_id res chain seq x y z
N MET A 1 -9.13 -36.33 -6.83
CA MET A 1 -7.73 -36.66 -6.48
C MET A 1 -6.89 -35.40 -6.67
N LYS A 2 -6.44 -34.73 -5.60
CA LYS A 2 -5.56 -33.54 -5.70
C LYS A 2 -4.18 -34.02 -6.11
N ARG A 3 -3.59 -33.41 -7.15
CA ARG A 3 -2.22 -33.68 -7.56
C ARG A 3 -1.29 -33.03 -6.55
N LEU A 4 -0.13 -33.64 -6.27
CA LEU A 4 0.91 -33.06 -5.40
C LEU A 4 1.33 -31.64 -5.86
N THR A 5 1.15 -31.31 -7.13
CA THR A 5 1.41 -30.00 -7.74
C THR A 5 0.36 -28.92 -7.45
N ASP A 6 -0.82 -29.28 -6.94
CA ASP A 6 -1.91 -28.32 -6.75
C ASP A 6 -1.59 -27.31 -5.65
N GLY A 7 -0.77 -27.68 -4.65
CA GLY A 7 -0.21 -26.75 -3.66
C GLY A 7 0.90 -25.84 -4.21
N LEU A 8 1.57 -26.24 -5.30
CA LEU A 8 2.57 -25.41 -5.98
C LEU A 8 1.91 -24.38 -6.91
N LYS A 9 0.70 -24.66 -7.40
CA LYS A 9 -0.06 -23.72 -8.23
C LYS A 9 -0.56 -22.49 -7.45
N SER A 10 -0.85 -22.63 -6.16
CA SER A 10 -1.27 -21.48 -5.34
C SER A 10 -0.14 -20.49 -5.09
N SER A 11 1.11 -20.96 -4.97
CA SER A 11 2.28 -20.09 -4.77
C SER A 11 2.65 -19.24 -6.00
N LEU A 12 2.04 -19.52 -7.15
CA LEU A 12 2.19 -18.76 -8.39
C LEU A 12 1.07 -17.73 -8.60
N LYS A 13 0.06 -17.69 -7.73
CA LYS A 13 -1.05 -16.73 -7.87
C LYS A 13 -0.67 -15.36 -7.32
N CYS A 14 -1.33 -14.34 -7.85
CA CYS A 14 -1.29 -12.99 -7.32
C CYS A 14 -1.72 -12.98 -5.86
N GLU A 15 -0.89 -12.42 -4.98
CA GLU A 15 -1.18 -12.27 -3.55
C GLU A 15 -2.24 -11.18 -3.24
N ILE A 16 -2.84 -10.56 -4.27
CA ILE A 16 -3.92 -9.57 -4.13
C ILE A 16 -5.25 -10.15 -4.59
N CYS A 17 -5.34 -10.60 -5.85
CA CYS A 17 -6.61 -11.11 -6.38
C CYS A 17 -6.77 -12.63 -6.29
N GLU A 18 -5.72 -13.40 -6.01
CA GLU A 18 -5.74 -14.87 -5.91
C GLU A 18 -6.30 -15.64 -7.13
N GLU A 19 -6.56 -14.94 -8.23
CA GLU A 19 -7.14 -15.48 -9.46
C GLU A 19 -6.09 -15.64 -10.55
N ARG A 20 -5.29 -14.59 -10.78
CA ARG A 20 -4.33 -14.50 -11.89
C ARG A 20 -2.93 -14.95 -11.47
N ILE A 21 -2.12 -15.38 -12.43
CA ILE A 21 -0.71 -15.72 -12.20
C ILE A 21 0.07 -14.45 -11.85
N ALA A 22 0.88 -14.51 -10.80
CA ALA A 22 1.80 -13.45 -10.43
C ALA A 22 2.97 -13.38 -11.42
N LYS A 23 3.27 -12.17 -11.87
CA LYS A 23 4.32 -11.88 -12.87
C LYS A 23 5.34 -10.86 -12.37
N TYR A 24 5.02 -10.09 -11.32
CA TYR A 24 5.84 -8.99 -10.83
C TYR A 24 5.98 -9.06 -9.31
N ILE A 25 7.04 -8.44 -8.79
CA ILE A 25 7.30 -8.31 -7.34
C ILE A 25 7.24 -6.84 -6.98
N CYS A 26 6.43 -6.47 -5.97
CA CYS A 26 6.35 -5.11 -5.47
C CYS A 26 7.66 -4.71 -4.78
N LYS A 27 8.28 -3.59 -5.17
CA LYS A 27 9.54 -3.13 -4.54
C LYS A 27 9.40 -2.67 -3.08
N ILE A 28 8.17 -2.38 -2.63
CA ILE A 28 7.91 -1.87 -1.27
C ILE A 28 7.60 -3.03 -0.32
N CYS A 29 6.64 -3.90 -0.66
CA CYS A 29 6.16 -4.94 0.24
C CYS A 29 6.56 -6.36 -0.13
N GLY A 30 7.23 -6.57 -1.27
CA GLY A 30 7.69 -7.90 -1.71
C GLY A 30 6.59 -8.83 -2.26
N ARG A 31 5.31 -8.45 -2.21
CA ARG A 31 4.21 -9.26 -2.77
C ARG A 31 4.42 -9.55 -4.25
N LYS A 32 4.19 -10.80 -4.64
CA LYS A 32 4.08 -11.29 -6.01
C LYS A 32 2.68 -11.00 -6.54
N VAL A 33 2.60 -10.21 -7.60
CA VAL A 33 1.33 -9.69 -8.11
C VAL A 33 1.20 -9.88 -9.62
N CYS A 34 -0.04 -9.98 -10.10
CA CYS A 34 -0.35 -10.03 -11.52
C CYS A 34 -0.22 -8.65 -12.18
N GLU A 35 -0.32 -8.62 -13.49
CA GLU A 35 -0.26 -7.41 -14.32
C GLU A 35 -1.32 -6.35 -13.99
N LYS A 36 -2.50 -6.75 -13.51
CA LYS A 36 -3.58 -5.80 -13.19
C LYS A 36 -3.38 -5.12 -11.84
N ASP A 37 -2.71 -5.80 -10.91
CA ASP A 37 -2.49 -5.30 -9.55
C ASP A 37 -1.09 -4.68 -9.39
N TYR A 38 -0.37 -4.48 -10.51
CA TYR A 38 0.98 -3.93 -10.56
C TYR A 38 1.02 -2.63 -11.36
N ILE A 39 1.56 -1.57 -10.75
CA ILE A 39 1.78 -0.27 -11.39
C ILE A 39 3.21 -0.24 -11.92
N LYS A 40 3.36 -0.42 -13.23
CA LYS A 40 4.66 -0.60 -13.89
C LYS A 40 5.56 0.62 -13.74
N GLU A 41 5.00 1.80 -13.88
CA GLU A 41 5.71 3.09 -13.84
C GLU A 41 6.37 3.30 -12.47
N LYS A 42 5.71 2.84 -11.41
CA LYS A 42 6.17 3.00 -10.02
C LYS A 42 6.89 1.78 -9.47
N LYS A 43 6.77 0.63 -10.15
CA LYS A 43 7.28 -0.68 -9.74
C LYS A 43 6.74 -1.16 -8.39
N ILE A 44 5.44 -0.92 -8.14
CA ILE A 44 4.76 -1.27 -6.89
C ILE A 44 3.41 -1.92 -7.17
N CYS A 45 2.84 -2.62 -6.20
CA CYS A 45 1.47 -3.11 -6.30
C CYS A 45 0.44 -2.01 -6.03
N ALA A 46 -0.77 -2.21 -6.52
CA ALA A 46 -1.90 -1.28 -6.36
C ALA A 46 -2.22 -0.99 -4.87
N ILE A 47 -2.03 -1.96 -3.98
CA ILE A 47 -2.22 -1.79 -2.54
C ILE A 47 -1.18 -0.82 -1.95
N CYS A 48 0.09 -0.93 -2.35
CA CYS A 48 1.10 0.03 -1.90
C CYS A 48 0.81 1.42 -2.44
N GLU A 49 0.39 1.55 -3.71
CA GLU A 49 0.01 2.84 -4.29
C GLU A 49 -1.12 3.54 -3.51
N MET A 50 -2.22 2.83 -3.22
CA MET A 50 -3.33 3.40 -2.45
C MET A 50 -2.97 3.71 -1.00
N SER A 51 -1.89 3.12 -0.50
CA SER A 51 -1.40 3.31 0.87
C SER A 51 -0.28 4.35 0.97
N LEU A 52 0.14 4.96 -0.14
CA LEU A 52 1.11 6.05 -0.10
C LEU A 52 0.49 7.28 0.56
N CYS A 53 1.28 7.94 1.40
CA CYS A 53 0.92 9.22 2.01
C CYS A 53 0.43 10.19 0.93
N GLU A 54 -0.74 10.78 1.15
CA GLU A 54 -1.35 11.66 0.15
C GLU A 54 -0.67 13.02 0.02
N ILE A 55 0.20 13.37 0.96
CA ILE A 55 1.00 14.61 0.92
C ILE A 55 2.29 14.37 0.13
N CYS A 56 3.15 13.45 0.57
CA CYS A 56 4.46 13.28 -0.05
C CYS A 56 4.49 12.28 -1.22
N LYS A 57 3.50 11.39 -1.33
CA LYS A 57 3.42 10.30 -2.32
C LYS A 57 4.67 9.40 -2.37
N LYS A 58 5.44 9.34 -1.28
CA LYS A 58 6.71 8.59 -1.16
C LYS A 58 6.65 7.49 -0.10
N ASN A 59 6.22 7.84 1.10
CA ASN A 59 6.19 6.94 2.26
C ASN A 59 4.80 6.31 2.43
N LEU A 60 4.75 5.09 2.96
CA LEU A 60 3.47 4.46 3.33
C LEU A 60 2.82 5.24 4.49
N SER A 61 1.50 5.36 4.45
CA SER A 61 0.73 6.02 5.49
C SER A 61 0.67 5.19 6.78
N ILE A 62 0.69 5.86 7.92
CA ILE A 62 0.54 5.26 9.25
C ILE A 62 -0.83 5.53 9.90
N GLY A 63 -1.64 6.39 9.28
CA GLY A 63 -2.95 6.79 9.79
C GLY A 63 -3.57 7.89 8.93
N LYS A 64 -4.70 8.44 9.40
CA LYS A 64 -5.43 9.52 8.74
C LYS A 64 -5.31 10.83 9.52
N CYS A 65 -5.35 11.95 8.80
CA CYS A 65 -5.50 13.26 9.41
C CYS A 65 -6.95 13.43 9.89
N GLU A 66 -7.14 13.78 11.16
CA GLU A 66 -8.47 13.97 11.73
C GLU A 66 -9.24 15.15 11.12
N LYS A 67 -8.52 16.18 10.61
CA LYS A 67 -9.15 17.37 10.01
C LYS A 67 -9.59 17.15 8.56
N CYS A 68 -8.73 16.55 7.73
CA CYS A 68 -8.97 16.44 6.27
C CYS A 68 -9.17 15.02 5.75
N GLY A 69 -9.06 13.99 6.60
CA GLY A 69 -9.27 12.59 6.25
C GLY A 69 -8.15 11.95 5.43
N ARG A 70 -7.17 12.73 4.94
CA ARG A 70 -6.07 12.20 4.13
C ARG A 70 -5.24 11.18 4.90
N ILE A 71 -4.80 10.11 4.24
CA ILE A 71 -3.82 9.17 4.80
C ILE A 71 -2.42 9.81 4.77
N ILE A 72 -1.71 9.76 5.90
CA ILE A 72 -0.43 10.45 6.09
C ILE A 72 0.64 9.53 6.68
N CYS A 73 1.89 9.73 6.26
CA CYS A 73 3.04 9.07 6.88
C CYS A 73 3.49 9.82 8.14
N GLU A 74 4.40 9.20 8.88
CA GLU A 74 5.01 9.78 10.07
C GLU A 74 5.63 11.16 9.80
N GLU A 75 6.46 11.27 8.75
CA GLU A 75 7.10 12.54 8.38
C GLU A 75 6.13 13.66 7.99
N CYS A 76 4.91 13.33 7.54
CA CYS A 76 3.90 14.32 7.16
C CYS A 76 2.91 14.63 8.30
N THR A 77 3.09 13.99 9.46
CA THR A 77 2.34 14.27 10.68
C THR A 77 3.00 15.44 11.42
N ALA A 78 2.22 16.46 11.76
CA ALA A 78 2.69 17.61 12.55
C ALA A 78 2.34 17.49 14.03
N TYR A 79 1.23 16.81 14.34
CA TYR A 79 0.78 16.59 15.71
C TYR A 79 0.22 15.18 15.86
N PHE A 80 0.54 14.54 16.98
CA PHE A 80 0.01 13.25 17.40
C PHE A 80 -0.10 13.18 18.92
N ASP A 81 -1.28 12.86 19.45
CA ASP A 81 -1.52 12.73 20.90
C ASP A 81 -1.75 11.28 21.37
N GLY A 82 -1.41 10.30 20.54
CA GLY A 82 -1.71 8.89 20.79
C GLY A 82 -3.02 8.42 20.13
N ALA A 83 -4.01 9.31 20.00
CA ALA A 83 -5.31 9.00 19.39
C ALA A 83 -5.49 9.67 18.02
N ARG A 84 -5.20 10.96 17.95
CA ARG A 84 -5.48 11.85 16.81
C ARG A 84 -4.20 12.26 16.12
N ARG A 85 -4.21 12.26 14.79
CA ARG A 85 -3.12 12.77 13.95
C ARG A 85 -3.58 13.97 13.15
N TYR A 86 -2.76 15.01 13.08
CA TYR A 86 -2.97 16.13 12.15
C TYR A 86 -1.78 16.24 11.20
N CYS A 87 -2.08 16.43 9.92
CA CYS A 87 -1.06 16.61 8.91
C CYS A 87 -0.48 18.04 8.95
N LYS A 88 0.72 18.20 8.38
CA LYS A 88 1.41 19.50 8.29
C LYS A 88 0.57 20.60 7.64
N GLU A 89 -0.14 20.28 6.56
CA GLU A 89 -1.00 21.27 5.88
C GLU A 89 -2.15 21.77 6.76
N CYS A 90 -2.76 20.87 7.53
CA CYS A 90 -3.88 21.19 8.41
C CYS A 90 -3.47 21.90 9.69
N PHE A 91 -2.26 21.64 10.19
CA PHE A 91 -1.73 22.22 11.42
C PHE A 91 -1.28 23.68 11.21
N ILE A 92 -0.66 23.99 10.07
CA ILE A 92 -0.25 25.36 9.72
C ILE A 92 -1.47 26.26 9.46
N SER A 93 -2.59 25.68 9.01
CA SER A 93 -3.85 26.39 8.74
C SER A 93 -4.75 26.49 9.99
N SER A 94 -4.17 26.78 11.15
CA SER A 94 -4.88 26.87 12.45
C SER A 94 -4.70 28.26 13.06
#